data_AF-X1IP03-F1
#
_entry.id   AF-X1IP03-F1
#
_cell.length_a   1.000
_cell.length_b   1.000
_cell.length_c   1.000
_cell.angle_alpha   90.00
_cell.angle_beta   90.00
_cell.angle_gamma   90.00
#
_symmetry.space_group_name_H-M   'P 1'
#
loop_
_entity.id
_entity.type
_entity.pdbx_description
1 polymer ?
#
loop_
_entity_poly.entity_id
_entity_poly.type
_entity_poly.pdbx_seq_one_letter_code
_entity_poly.pdbx_strand_id
1 'polypeptide(L)'
;AGKKTTDASESTIAKEVGAESEASQPQATCQPLLLEESLGPLNAKVQGRGWDAGGLVAAIRQRQLFKPAVIVTTSLAEKERRTSYFVTRYHARQDCAETEKAMEQDLGLPAGSLIIYCPAYEPHVKSVETRVLVEGPAAKPLWRHPLFKDEARVLTDKYASLWKLYVFLDAALFANPMIRQQVAK
;
A
#
# COMPACT_ATOMS: atom_id res chain seq x y z
N ALA A 1 -3.36 80.01 6.29
CA ALA A 1 -2.55 78.99 5.61
C ALA A 1 -3.38 77.71 5.53
N GLY A 2 -3.74 77.09 4.41
CA GLY A 2 -3.25 77.21 3.04
C GLY A 2 -2.88 75.83 2.49
N LYS A 3 -3.90 75.04 2.09
CA LYS A 3 -3.95 74.02 1.00
C LYS A 3 -2.98 72.81 0.92
N LYS A 4 -3.60 71.70 0.43
CA LYS A 4 -3.10 70.57 -0.40
C LYS A 4 -2.27 69.50 0.34
N THR A 5 -2.34 68.20 0.03
CA THR A 5 -2.40 67.48 -1.28
C THR A 5 -2.80 66.01 -0.97
N THR A 6 -3.80 65.37 -1.60
CA THR A 6 -3.67 64.40 -2.74
C THR A 6 -2.38 63.57 -2.74
N ASP A 7 -2.44 62.23 -2.72
CA ASP A 7 -2.59 61.42 -3.94
C ASP A 7 -2.71 59.91 -3.67
N ALA A 8 -3.55 59.28 -4.49
CA ALA A 8 -3.55 57.86 -4.79
C ALA A 8 -2.33 57.54 -5.68
N SER A 9 -1.77 56.35 -5.57
CA SER A 9 -0.77 55.87 -6.52
C SER A 9 -1.04 54.41 -6.85
N GLU A 10 -1.64 54.21 -8.01
CA GLU A 10 -1.48 53.03 -8.84
C GLU A 10 0.01 52.85 -9.16
N SER A 11 0.51 51.62 -9.12
CA SER A 11 1.70 51.24 -9.87
C SER A 11 1.49 49.88 -10.54
N THR A 12 1.04 49.95 -11.78
CA THR A 12 1.27 48.95 -12.81
C THR A 12 2.76 48.89 -13.12
N ILE A 13 3.39 47.72 -12.97
CA ILE A 13 4.63 47.40 -13.68
C ILE A 13 4.42 46.06 -14.38
N ALA A 14 4.53 46.10 -15.70
CA ALA A 14 4.55 44.95 -16.57
C ALA A 14 6.00 44.56 -16.91
N LYS A 15 6.17 43.26 -17.20
CA LYS A 15 7.04 42.66 -18.23
C LYS A 15 8.50 42.35 -17.90
N GLU A 16 8.83 41.05 -17.92
CA GLU A 16 9.78 40.33 -18.82
C GLU A 16 9.94 38.89 -18.25
N VAL A 17 9.47 37.83 -18.92
CA VAL A 17 10.05 37.05 -20.04
C VAL A 17 11.44 36.45 -19.72
N GLY A 18 11.43 35.13 -19.48
CA GLY A 18 12.54 34.18 -19.51
C GLY A 18 11.95 32.82 -19.13
N ALA A 19 11.52 31.97 -20.07
CA ALA A 19 12.32 31.06 -20.91
C ALA A 19 13.22 30.12 -20.09
N GLU A 20 12.97 28.82 -20.29
CA GLU A 20 13.76 27.66 -19.81
C GLU A 20 13.55 27.33 -18.32
N SER A 21 13.11 26.15 -17.90
CA SER A 21 13.50 24.82 -18.36
C SER A 21 12.37 23.83 -18.07
N GLU A 22 12.01 23.03 -19.08
CA GLU A 22 11.31 21.76 -18.90
C GLU A 22 12.14 20.88 -17.96
N ALA A 23 11.84 20.94 -16.66
CA ALA A 23 12.28 19.92 -15.72
C ALA A 23 11.41 18.69 -15.97
N SER A 24 11.85 17.92 -16.97
CA SER A 24 11.50 16.53 -17.24
C SER A 24 11.26 15.80 -15.91
N GLN A 25 9.99 15.63 -15.57
CA GLN A 25 9.61 14.66 -14.55
C GLN A 25 10.05 13.30 -15.10
N PRO A 26 10.90 12.53 -14.41
CA PRO A 26 11.09 11.16 -14.78
C PRO A 26 9.76 10.47 -14.50
N GLN A 27 8.97 10.25 -15.55
CA GLN A 27 7.99 9.19 -15.58
C GLN A 27 8.77 7.90 -15.39
N ALA A 28 9.00 7.54 -14.13
CA ALA A 28 9.45 6.22 -13.74
C ALA A 28 8.30 5.28 -14.13
N THR A 29 8.35 4.83 -15.38
CA THR A 29 7.67 3.64 -15.89
C THR A 29 8.28 2.43 -15.18
N CYS A 30 8.06 2.34 -13.87
CA CYS A 30 8.36 1.17 -13.07
C CYS A 30 7.23 0.19 -13.31
N GLN A 31 7.43 -0.66 -14.32
CA GLN A 31 6.52 -1.72 -14.71
C GLN A 31 6.13 -2.60 -13.49
N PRO A 32 4.90 -3.14 -13.46
CA PRO A 32 4.33 -3.94 -12.36
C PRO A 32 4.95 -5.35 -12.21
N LEU A 33 6.21 -5.51 -12.62
CA LEU A 33 6.83 -6.80 -12.98
C LEU A 33 6.76 -7.87 -11.89
N LEU A 34 6.87 -7.56 -10.60
CA LEU A 34 6.96 -8.61 -9.57
C LEU A 34 5.73 -9.50 -9.41
N LEU A 35 4.53 -8.91 -9.48
CA LEU A 35 3.31 -9.66 -9.21
C LEU A 35 2.88 -10.47 -10.43
N GLU A 36 3.02 -9.87 -11.61
CA GLU A 36 2.71 -10.52 -12.88
C GLU A 36 3.76 -11.57 -13.28
N GLU A 37 5.05 -11.35 -12.99
CA GLU A 37 6.09 -12.36 -13.19
C GLU A 37 5.88 -13.57 -12.29
N SER A 38 5.36 -13.39 -11.08
CA SER A 38 5.13 -14.51 -10.15
C SER A 38 3.94 -15.39 -10.55
N LEU A 39 2.89 -14.81 -11.11
CA LEU A 39 1.65 -15.53 -11.43
C LEU A 39 1.54 -15.92 -12.91
N GLY A 40 2.12 -15.16 -13.85
CA GLY A 40 2.06 -15.44 -15.29
C GLY A 40 0.63 -15.58 -15.85
N PRO A 41 0.42 -15.65 -17.18
CA PRO A 41 -0.91 -15.77 -17.74
C PRO A 41 -1.58 -17.10 -17.35
N LEU A 42 -2.59 -17.01 -16.49
CA LEU A 42 -3.38 -18.14 -15.99
C LEU A 42 -4.59 -18.34 -16.91
N ASN A 43 -4.40 -18.97 -18.07
CA ASN A 43 -5.50 -19.33 -18.99
C ASN A 43 -6.47 -20.37 -18.37
N ALA A 44 -7.20 -19.96 -17.33
CA ALA A 44 -8.05 -20.79 -16.51
C ALA A 44 -9.50 -20.41 -16.82
N LYS A 45 -10.19 -21.24 -17.59
CA LYS A 45 -11.67 -21.20 -17.66
C LYS A 45 -12.23 -21.70 -16.33
N VAL A 46 -12.15 -20.87 -15.29
CA VAL A 46 -12.81 -21.12 -14.02
C VAL A 46 -13.97 -20.15 -13.95
N GLN A 47 -15.18 -20.63 -13.70
CA GLN A 47 -16.30 -19.74 -13.40
C GLN A 47 -16.07 -19.16 -12.01
N GLY A 48 -15.88 -17.84 -11.94
CA GLY A 48 -15.81 -17.13 -10.68
C GLY A 48 -17.14 -17.23 -9.94
N ARG A 49 -17.08 -17.31 -8.61
CA ARG A 49 -18.29 -17.15 -7.80
C ARG A 49 -18.68 -15.69 -7.78
N GLY A 50 -19.97 -15.41 -7.93
CA GLY A 50 -20.50 -14.09 -7.61
C GLY A 50 -20.34 -13.83 -6.11
N TRP A 51 -19.62 -12.77 -5.74
CA TRP A 51 -19.42 -12.37 -4.35
C TRP A 51 -20.52 -11.39 -3.91
N ASP A 52 -21.73 -11.90 -3.72
CA ASP A 52 -22.77 -11.21 -2.97
C ASP A 52 -22.74 -11.62 -1.48
N ALA A 53 -23.56 -10.97 -0.64
CA ALA A 53 -23.59 -11.28 0.79
C ALA A 53 -23.94 -12.75 1.06
N GLY A 54 -24.83 -13.35 0.26
CA GLY A 54 -25.20 -14.76 0.36
C GLY A 54 -24.04 -15.70 0.02
N GLY A 55 -23.35 -15.43 -1.08
CA GLY A 55 -22.17 -16.14 -1.55
C GLY A 55 -21.03 -16.07 -0.54
N LEU A 56 -20.80 -14.91 0.06
CA LEU A 56 -19.79 -14.75 1.12
C LEU A 56 -20.13 -15.60 2.36
N VAL A 57 -21.38 -15.56 2.84
CA VAL A 57 -21.80 -16.38 4.00
C VAL A 57 -21.66 -17.87 3.69
N ALA A 58 -22.04 -18.30 2.49
CA ALA A 58 -21.85 -19.69 2.05
C ALA A 58 -20.35 -20.07 2.02
N ALA A 59 -19.50 -19.21 1.47
CA ALA A 59 -18.05 -19.42 1.43
C ALA A 59 -17.43 -19.51 2.82
N ILE A 60 -17.84 -18.65 3.77
CA ILE A 60 -17.42 -18.73 5.19
C ILE A 60 -17.83 -20.08 5.79
N ARG A 61 -19.10 -20.48 5.63
CA ARG A 61 -19.62 -21.76 6.16
C ARG A 61 -18.88 -22.97 5.60
N GLN A 62 -18.53 -22.92 4.32
CA GLN A 62 -17.82 -24.00 3.62
C GLN A 62 -16.30 -23.93 3.74
N ARG A 63 -15.76 -22.93 4.47
CA ARG A 63 -14.31 -22.63 4.56
C ARG A 63 -13.64 -22.48 3.18
N GLN A 64 -14.39 -21.95 2.20
CA GLN A 64 -13.91 -21.68 0.85
C GLN A 64 -13.63 -20.18 0.66
N LEU A 65 -12.87 -19.62 1.58
CA LEU A 65 -12.42 -18.24 1.51
C LEU A 65 -11.21 -18.10 0.59
N PHE A 66 -10.97 -16.86 0.17
CA PHE A 66 -9.75 -16.45 -0.51
C PHE A 66 -8.49 -16.99 0.18
N LYS A 67 -7.55 -17.52 -0.62
CA LYS A 67 -6.29 -18.10 -0.14
C LYS A 67 -5.12 -17.27 -0.66
N PRO A 68 -4.07 -17.07 0.15
CA PRO A 68 -2.91 -16.30 -0.29
C PRO A 68 -2.21 -17.06 -1.42
N ALA A 69 -1.99 -16.36 -2.54
CA ALA A 69 -1.22 -16.84 -3.67
C ALA A 69 0.18 -16.23 -3.70
N VAL A 70 0.31 -14.95 -3.33
CA VAL A 70 1.59 -14.25 -3.23
C VAL A 70 1.68 -13.53 -1.89
N ILE A 71 2.84 -13.62 -1.25
CA ILE A 71 3.15 -12.90 -0.01
C ILE A 71 4.47 -12.17 -0.19
N VAL A 72 4.42 -10.84 -0.23
CA VAL A 72 5.62 -10.00 -0.25
C VAL A 72 5.92 -9.58 1.18
N THR A 73 7.04 -10.07 1.72
CA THR A 73 7.50 -9.77 3.08
C THR A 73 8.29 -8.45 3.11
N THR A 74 8.40 -7.83 4.29
CA THR A 74 9.25 -6.65 4.50
C THR A 74 10.67 -6.86 3.97
N SER A 75 11.29 -8.01 4.25
CA SER A 75 12.65 -8.30 3.79
C SER A 75 12.78 -8.34 2.27
N LEU A 76 11.76 -8.83 1.56
CA LEU A 76 11.76 -8.87 0.09
C LEU A 76 11.56 -7.45 -0.48
N ALA A 77 10.58 -6.73 0.06
CA ALA A 77 10.26 -5.38 -0.37
C ALA A 77 11.40 -4.37 -0.10
N GLU A 78 12.09 -4.49 1.04
CA GLU A 78 13.25 -3.65 1.38
C GLU A 78 14.48 -3.97 0.54
N LYS A 79 14.76 -5.26 0.29
CA LYS A 79 15.85 -5.70 -0.59
C LYS A 79 15.75 -5.04 -1.96
N GLU A 80 14.54 -4.89 -2.47
CA GLU A 80 14.26 -4.28 -3.77
C GLU A 80 13.97 -2.78 -3.69
N ARG A 81 13.98 -2.20 -2.48
CA ARG A 81 13.62 -0.79 -2.19
C ARG A 81 12.24 -0.40 -2.72
N ARG A 82 11.29 -1.34 -2.70
CA ARG A 82 9.94 -1.18 -3.26
C ARG A 82 8.85 -1.03 -2.21
N THR A 83 9.17 -1.07 -0.92
CA THR A 83 8.18 -0.95 0.15
C THR A 83 7.31 0.30 0.04
N SER A 84 7.92 1.47 -0.17
CA SER A 84 7.18 2.73 -0.36
C SER A 84 6.30 2.69 -1.61
N TYR A 85 6.82 2.14 -2.71
CA TYR A 85 6.07 1.93 -3.94
C TYR A 85 4.83 1.06 -3.70
N PHE A 86 4.98 -0.10 -3.04
CA PHE A 86 3.86 -1.01 -2.75
C PHE A 86 2.78 -0.32 -1.92
N VAL A 87 3.16 0.41 -0.87
CA VAL A 87 2.20 1.11 -0.02
C VAL A 87 1.52 2.25 -0.77
N THR A 88 2.26 3.10 -1.48
CA THR A 88 1.65 4.17 -2.27
C THR A 88 0.70 3.63 -3.33
N ARG A 89 1.04 2.50 -3.98
CA ARG A 89 0.26 1.94 -5.07
C ARG A 89 -0.97 1.14 -4.60
N TYR A 90 -0.84 0.37 -3.51
CA TYR A 90 -1.81 -0.66 -3.15
C TYR A 90 -2.52 -0.43 -1.82
N HIS A 91 -2.11 0.57 -1.03
CA HIS A 91 -2.78 0.85 0.24
C HIS A 91 -4.13 1.56 0.04
N ALA A 92 -4.22 2.46 -0.95
CA ALA A 92 -5.45 3.17 -1.27
C ALA A 92 -6.43 2.25 -2.01
N ARG A 93 -7.70 2.18 -1.56
CA ARG A 93 -8.67 1.22 -2.11
C ARG A 93 -9.00 1.47 -3.58
N GLN A 94 -8.99 2.73 -4.04
CA GLN A 94 -9.28 3.07 -5.43
C GLN A 94 -8.21 2.53 -6.38
N ASP A 95 -6.93 2.84 -6.13
CA ASP A 95 -5.80 2.35 -6.93
C ASP A 95 -5.66 0.82 -6.88
N CYS A 96 -6.00 0.24 -5.72
CA CYS A 96 -6.03 -1.20 -5.51
C CYS A 96 -7.09 -1.87 -6.38
N ALA A 97 -8.32 -1.34 -6.44
CA ALA A 97 -9.40 -1.95 -7.22
C ALA A 97 -9.14 -1.91 -8.74
N GLU A 98 -8.53 -0.83 -9.23
CA GLU A 98 -8.11 -0.75 -10.64
C GLU A 98 -7.02 -1.77 -10.96
N THR A 99 -6.05 -1.94 -10.05
CA THR A 99 -5.00 -2.94 -10.23
C THR A 99 -5.55 -4.36 -10.14
N GLU A 100 -6.43 -4.64 -9.17
CA GLU A 100 -7.13 -5.93 -9.06
C GLU A 100 -7.80 -6.30 -10.39
N LYS A 101 -8.56 -5.35 -10.97
CA LYS A 101 -9.25 -5.55 -12.24
C LYS A 101 -8.28 -5.75 -13.42
N ALA A 102 -7.21 -4.97 -13.49
CA ALA A 102 -6.21 -5.12 -14.55
C ALA A 102 -5.53 -6.50 -14.47
N MET A 103 -5.09 -6.90 -13.28
CA MET A 103 -4.49 -8.22 -13.07
C MET A 103 -5.48 -9.35 -13.36
N GLU A 104 -6.75 -9.22 -13.01
CA GLU A 104 -7.76 -10.21 -13.38
C GLU A 104 -7.89 -10.36 -14.90
N GLN A 105 -7.84 -9.25 -15.65
CA GLN A 105 -7.88 -9.27 -17.10
C GLN A 105 -6.61 -9.91 -17.71
N ASP A 106 -5.44 -9.47 -17.27
CA ASP A 106 -4.14 -9.92 -17.80
C ASP A 106 -3.89 -11.40 -17.47
N LEU A 107 -4.33 -11.85 -16.31
CA LEU A 107 -4.24 -13.24 -15.88
C LEU A 107 -5.42 -14.09 -16.38
N GLY A 108 -6.42 -13.52 -17.07
CA GLY A 108 -7.60 -14.27 -17.53
C GLY A 108 -8.46 -14.83 -16.39
N LEU A 109 -8.43 -14.20 -15.22
CA LEU A 109 -9.18 -14.60 -14.04
C LEU A 109 -10.60 -13.99 -14.04
N PRO A 110 -11.55 -14.65 -13.37
CA PRO A 110 -12.88 -14.07 -13.19
C PRO A 110 -12.84 -12.77 -12.40
N ALA A 111 -13.76 -11.85 -12.73
CA ALA A 111 -13.90 -10.61 -11.99
C ALA A 111 -14.20 -10.86 -10.51
N GLY A 112 -13.49 -10.15 -9.62
CA GLY A 112 -13.61 -10.28 -8.17
C GLY A 112 -13.02 -11.58 -7.60
N SER A 113 -12.18 -12.30 -8.35
CA SER A 113 -11.51 -13.52 -7.87
C SER A 113 -10.11 -13.27 -7.34
N LEU A 114 -9.62 -12.03 -7.42
CA LEU A 114 -8.35 -11.57 -6.88
C LEU A 114 -8.57 -10.42 -5.88
N ILE A 115 -7.90 -10.46 -4.74
CA ILE A 115 -7.90 -9.38 -3.75
C ILE A 115 -6.45 -9.05 -3.39
N ILE A 116 -6.10 -7.76 -3.42
CA ILE A 116 -4.82 -7.26 -2.92
C ILE A 116 -5.05 -6.65 -1.54
N TYR A 117 -4.25 -7.05 -0.57
CA TYR A 117 -4.21 -6.45 0.75
C TYR A 117 -2.81 -5.91 1.03
N CYS A 118 -2.70 -4.58 1.06
CA CYS A 118 -1.49 -3.87 1.43
C CYS A 118 -1.73 -3.00 2.67
N PRO A 119 -1.23 -3.41 3.86
CA PRO A 119 -1.27 -2.55 5.03
C PRO A 119 -0.36 -1.32 4.84
N ALA A 120 -0.68 -0.23 5.55
CA ALA A 120 0.20 0.94 5.62
C ALA A 120 1.59 0.52 6.14
N TYR A 121 2.65 1.19 5.66
CA TYR A 121 4.02 0.89 6.09
C TYR A 121 4.38 1.47 7.46
N GLU A 122 3.48 2.20 8.11
CA GLU A 122 3.80 2.78 9.40
C GLU A 122 3.80 1.71 10.49
N PRO A 123 4.94 1.46 11.17
CA PRO A 123 4.95 0.65 12.38
C PRO A 123 4.34 1.49 13.51
N HIS A 124 3.03 1.78 13.42
CA HIS A 124 2.25 2.41 14.47
C HIS A 124 1.97 1.38 15.56
N VAL A 125 3.03 1.06 16.29
CA VAL A 125 2.93 0.25 17.49
C VAL A 125 2.38 1.16 18.58
N LYS A 126 1.06 1.17 18.73
CA LYS A 126 0.36 1.93 19.79
C LYS A 126 1.00 1.73 21.17
N SER A 127 1.61 0.56 21.40
CA SER A 127 2.34 0.24 22.62
C SER A 127 3.55 1.13 22.88
N VAL A 128 4.33 1.56 21.88
CA VAL A 128 5.47 2.49 22.11
C VAL A 128 5.03 3.93 22.27
N GLU A 129 3.86 4.31 21.75
CA GLU A 129 3.25 5.62 22.00
C GLU A 129 2.63 5.73 23.39
N THR A 130 2.45 4.60 24.08
CA THR A 130 1.90 4.56 25.42
C THR A 130 2.76 5.39 26.37
N ARG A 131 2.12 6.33 27.06
CA ARG A 131 2.77 7.22 28.00
C ARG A 131 2.94 6.52 29.34
N VAL A 132 4.17 6.48 29.83
CA VAL A 132 4.53 5.85 31.09
C VAL A 132 5.15 6.90 32.01
N LEU A 133 4.85 6.79 33.30
CA LEU A 133 5.42 7.60 34.36
C LEU A 133 6.32 6.68 35.21
N VAL A 134 7.62 6.90 35.15
CA VAL A 134 8.59 6.24 36.04
C VAL A 134 9.41 7.34 36.70
N GLU A 135 9.29 7.44 38.03
CA GLU A 135 10.07 8.33 38.90
C GLU A 135 10.36 9.71 38.29
N GLY A 136 9.32 10.54 38.21
CA GLY A 136 9.42 11.91 37.71
C GLY A 136 8.06 12.60 37.62
N PRO A 137 8.02 13.90 37.27
CA PRO A 137 6.77 14.67 37.27
C PRO A 137 5.94 14.54 35.99
N ALA A 138 6.49 13.96 34.92
CA ALA A 138 5.85 13.97 33.60
C ALA A 138 5.88 12.61 32.90
N ALA A 139 4.71 12.17 32.44
CA ALA A 139 4.57 10.96 31.63
C ALA A 139 5.14 11.19 30.23
N LYS A 140 5.98 10.27 29.76
CA LYS A 140 6.61 10.31 28.44
C LYS A 140 6.22 9.04 27.67
N PRO A 141 6.06 9.10 26.33
CA PRO A 141 5.87 7.89 25.55
C PRO A 141 7.09 6.97 25.72
N LEU A 142 6.86 5.65 25.70
CA LEU A 142 7.88 4.61 25.89
C LEU A 142 9.12 4.84 25.01
N TRP A 143 8.93 5.18 23.74
CA TRP A 143 10.03 5.43 22.81
C TRP A 143 10.92 6.64 23.15
N ARG A 144 10.43 7.58 23.98
CA ARG A 144 11.21 8.73 24.48
C ARG A 144 11.74 8.52 25.90
N HIS A 145 11.36 7.44 26.56
CA HIS A 145 11.76 7.18 27.94
C HIS A 145 13.18 6.59 27.98
N PRO A 146 14.14 7.20 28.70
CA PRO A 146 15.54 6.73 28.69
C PRO A 146 15.71 5.26 29.08
N LEU A 147 14.92 4.78 30.04
CA LEU A 147 14.97 3.40 30.53
C LEU A 147 14.39 2.35 29.56
N PHE A 148 13.58 2.76 28.60
CA PHE A 148 12.83 1.83 27.73
C PHE A 148 13.07 2.06 26.24
N LYS A 149 14.01 2.96 25.90
CA LYS A 149 14.27 3.37 24.52
C LYS A 149 14.74 2.19 23.66
N ASP A 150 15.55 1.31 24.23
CA ASP A 150 16.09 0.17 23.51
C ASP A 150 15.03 -0.92 23.29
N GLU A 151 14.21 -1.22 24.29
CA GLU A 151 13.06 -2.12 24.17
C GLU A 151 12.02 -1.58 23.20
N ALA A 152 11.76 -0.27 23.24
CA ALA A 152 10.90 0.42 22.31
C ALA A 152 11.41 0.26 20.87
N ARG A 153 12.72 0.42 20.64
CA ARG A 153 13.33 0.18 19.32
C ARG A 153 13.15 -1.28 18.88
N VAL A 154 13.46 -2.24 19.74
CA VAL A 154 13.29 -3.68 19.43
C VAL A 154 11.84 -4.01 19.09
N LEU A 155 10.88 -3.42 19.80
CA LEU A 155 9.46 -3.57 19.49
C LEU A 155 9.14 -2.99 18.11
N THR A 156 9.55 -1.75 17.82
CA THR A 156 9.34 -1.13 16.51
C THR A 156 9.91 -1.97 15.36
N ASP A 157 11.14 -2.45 15.51
CA ASP A 157 11.80 -3.28 14.49
C ASP A 157 11.05 -4.61 14.28
N LYS A 158 10.61 -5.25 15.36
CA LYS A 158 9.78 -6.47 15.27
C LYS A 158 8.48 -6.21 14.54
N TYR A 159 7.77 -5.13 14.86
CA TYR A 159 6.50 -4.82 14.19
C TYR A 159 6.69 -4.43 12.73
N ALA A 160 7.76 -3.72 12.37
CA ALA A 160 8.09 -3.45 10.97
C ALA A 160 8.32 -4.76 10.18
N SER A 161 8.94 -5.77 10.80
CA SER A 161 9.13 -7.08 10.18
C SER A 161 7.83 -7.88 9.95
N LEU A 162 6.73 -7.50 10.60
CA LEU A 162 5.42 -8.14 10.41
C LEU A 162 4.67 -7.63 9.17
N TRP A 163 5.14 -6.54 8.57
CA TRP A 163 4.52 -6.00 7.36
C TRP A 163 4.60 -7.03 6.22
N LYS A 164 3.45 -7.27 5.60
CA LYS A 164 3.31 -8.19 4.47
C LYS A 164 2.24 -7.66 3.54
N LEU A 165 2.55 -7.59 2.26
CA LEU A 165 1.56 -7.45 1.20
C LEU A 165 1.09 -8.84 0.79
N TYR A 166 -0.22 -9.00 0.66
CA TYR A 166 -0.84 -10.25 0.26
C TYR A 166 -1.60 -10.06 -1.04
N VAL A 167 -1.48 -11.04 -1.92
CA VAL A 167 -2.42 -11.24 -3.02
C VAL A 167 -3.15 -12.54 -2.77
N PHE A 168 -4.47 -12.45 -2.69
CA PHE A 168 -5.34 -13.58 -2.47
C PHE A 168 -6.10 -13.93 -3.73
N LEU A 169 -6.34 -15.22 -3.93
CA LEU A 169 -7.17 -15.76 -5.01
C LEU A 169 -8.34 -16.55 -4.43
N ASP A 170 -9.47 -16.59 -5.15
CA ASP A 170 -10.60 -17.46 -4.82
C ASP A 170 -10.13 -18.91 -4.64
N ALA A 171 -10.53 -19.56 -3.54
CA ALA A 171 -10.22 -20.96 -3.27
C ALA A 171 -10.56 -21.92 -4.42
N ALA A 172 -11.59 -21.62 -5.22
CA ALA A 172 -11.99 -22.43 -6.38
C ALA A 172 -10.91 -22.44 -7.48
N LEU A 173 -10.13 -21.36 -7.62
CA LEU A 173 -9.03 -21.27 -8.59
C LEU A 173 -7.94 -22.29 -8.29
N PHE A 174 -7.70 -22.61 -7.01
CA PHE A 174 -6.75 -23.65 -6.61
C PHE A 174 -7.18 -25.07 -6.99
N ALA A 175 -8.39 -25.28 -7.54
CA ALA A 175 -8.69 -26.55 -8.20
C ALA A 175 -7.85 -26.73 -9.48
N ASN A 176 -7.43 -25.64 -10.13
CA ASN A 176 -6.55 -25.68 -11.29
C ASN A 176 -5.13 -26.10 -10.86
N PRO A 177 -4.56 -27.18 -11.44
CA PRO A 177 -3.21 -27.62 -11.11
C PRO A 177 -2.12 -26.60 -11.47
N MET A 178 -2.32 -25.76 -12.50
CA MET A 178 -1.34 -24.74 -12.90
C MET A 178 -1.15 -23.68 -11.82
N ILE A 179 -2.26 -23.19 -11.26
CA ILE A 179 -2.26 -22.19 -10.16
C ILE A 179 -1.58 -22.78 -8.93
N ARG A 180 -1.87 -24.05 -8.61
CA ARG A 180 -1.20 -24.73 -7.49
C ARG A 180 0.32 -24.83 -7.67
N GLN A 181 0.79 -25.11 -8.88
CA GLN A 181 2.22 -25.25 -9.16
C GLN A 181 2.97 -23.92 -9.11
N GLN A 182 2.34 -22.82 -9.47
CA GLN A 182 2.96 -21.49 -9.40
C GLN A 182 3.01 -20.94 -7.98
N VAL A 183 1.96 -21.15 -7.17
CA VAL A 183 1.92 -20.69 -5.77
C VAL A 183 2.84 -21.52 -4.84
N ALA A 184 3.20 -22.74 -5.23
CA ALA A 184 4.08 -23.61 -4.42
C ALA A 184 5.59 -23.28 -4.52
N LYS A 185 5.98 -22.30 -5.35
CA LYS A 185 7.35 -21.85 -5.52
C LYS A 185 7.66 -20.65 -4.63
#